data_AF-A0A8T0YM36-F1
#
_entry.id   AF-A0A8T0YM36-F1
#
_cell.length_a   1.000
_cell.length_b   1.000
_cell.length_c   1.000
_cell.angle_alpha   90.00
_cell.angle_beta   90.00
_cell.angle_gamma   90.00
#
_symmetry.space_group_name_H-M   'P 1'
#
loop_
_entity.id
_entity.type
_entity.pdbx_description
1 polymer ?
#
loop_
_entity_poly.entity_id
_entity_poly.type
_entity_poly.pdbx_seq_one_letter_code
_entity_poly.pdbx_strand_id
1 'polypeptide(L)'
;MASPHWITGFIRRYGLFLRRRTNLTTLSDDKLVDRAVSYMTFLQSAKPTMDLHRTILMDETAVYFEDARNQTVDIIGSRHVVVRSTGFSSMRITAVLAVTAAGKKLPPLLIWKGKALPSFDKIGGVYVAHLPRAWVDSKLLKRWIDLAFPLVDTSEEKHLVWDSMRAHISNEVKAKCAARNVSMCVIPGGLTPYLQAGDIGIYKTFKDLLSMEINAWKESDKVEYTRFSNPRMPSVGVVCGWVKKAWRDTDCETVANSVATAGFTDHCMDWHVARHDVYGDRFREKWEASGEAEQDEGDFNLDELHDALDDIALIDE
;
A
#
# COMPACT_ATOMS: atom_id res chain seq x y z
N MET A 1 18.92 -27.60 -3.87
CA MET A 1 17.78 -27.01 -3.14
C MET A 1 17.19 -28.06 -2.22
N ALA A 2 16.99 -27.77 -0.94
CA ALA A 2 16.34 -28.71 -0.02
C ALA A 2 14.84 -28.80 -0.34
N SER A 3 14.25 -30.00 -0.26
CA SER A 3 12.82 -30.17 -0.49
C SER A 3 12.00 -29.56 0.66
N PRO A 4 10.75 -29.13 0.43
CA PRO A 4 9.86 -28.64 1.49
C PRO A 4 9.70 -29.63 2.64
N HIS A 5 9.70 -30.94 2.34
CA HIS A 5 9.67 -32.01 3.33
C HIS A 5 10.90 -32.03 4.23
N TRP A 6 12.08 -31.73 3.69
CA TRP A 6 13.31 -31.65 4.47
C TRP A 6 13.25 -30.48 5.45
N ILE A 7 12.76 -29.31 5.01
CA ILE A 7 12.62 -28.12 5.85
C ILE A 7 11.62 -28.37 6.99
N THR A 8 10.45 -28.94 6.70
CA THR A 8 9.44 -29.29 7.72
C THR A 8 9.96 -30.35 8.71
N GLY A 9 10.68 -31.36 8.21
CA GLY A 9 11.31 -32.38 9.03
C GLY A 9 12.39 -31.82 9.95
N PHE A 10 13.21 -30.90 9.44
CA PHE A 10 14.27 -30.22 10.18
C PHE A 10 13.69 -29.31 11.28
N ILE A 11 12.73 -28.45 10.95
CA ILE A 11 12.07 -27.54 11.91
C ILE A 11 11.50 -28.33 13.10
N ARG A 12 10.77 -29.42 12.81
CA ARG A 12 10.18 -30.29 13.84
C ARG A 12 11.22 -31.06 14.67
N ARG A 13 12.27 -31.57 14.04
CA ARG A 13 13.31 -32.38 14.73
C ARG A 13 14.10 -31.55 15.74
N TYR A 14 14.29 -30.27 15.45
CA TYR A 14 15.09 -29.36 16.28
C TYR A 14 14.23 -28.40 17.12
N GLY A 15 12.91 -28.59 17.18
CA GLY A 15 12.01 -27.77 18.00
C GLY A 15 11.91 -26.30 17.56
N LEU A 16 12.19 -26.02 16.29
CA LEU A 16 12.17 -24.68 15.71
C LEU A 16 10.74 -24.33 15.27
N PHE A 17 10.40 -23.04 15.23
CA PHE A 17 9.11 -22.57 14.71
C PHE A 17 9.32 -21.37 13.79
N LEU A 18 8.68 -21.38 12.62
CA LEU A 18 8.64 -20.21 11.74
C LEU A 18 7.59 -19.25 12.30
N ARG A 19 8.02 -18.16 12.93
CA ARG A 19 7.09 -17.12 13.40
C ARG A 19 6.95 -16.05 12.33
N ARG A 20 5.73 -15.86 11.83
CA ARG A 20 5.34 -14.68 11.03
C ARG A 20 4.86 -13.62 12.03
N ARG A 21 5.36 -12.39 11.92
CA ARG A 21 4.79 -11.27 12.67
C ARG A 21 3.39 -11.03 12.10
N THR A 22 2.36 -11.40 12.85
CA THR A 22 1.00 -10.92 12.60
C THR A 22 0.97 -9.43 12.91
N ASN A 23 0.25 -8.67 12.08
CA ASN A 23 0.26 -7.22 12.09
C ASN A 23 0.02 -6.66 13.51
N LEU A 24 0.73 -5.60 13.87
CA LEU A 24 0.44 -4.77 15.05
C LEU A 24 -0.87 -4.02 14.81
N THR A 25 -2.00 -4.72 14.86
CA THR A 25 -3.31 -4.09 15.00
C THR A 25 -3.61 -4.02 16.49
N THR A 26 -3.72 -2.82 17.03
CA THR A 26 -4.21 -2.56 18.39
C THR A 26 -5.73 -2.71 18.52
N LEU A 27 -6.41 -2.99 17.40
CA LEU A 27 -7.85 -3.21 17.33
C LEU A 27 -8.18 -4.68 17.62
N SER A 28 -9.27 -4.92 18.34
CA SER A 28 -9.85 -6.26 18.41
C SER A 28 -10.38 -6.70 17.04
N ASP A 29 -10.42 -8.00 16.82
CA ASP A 29 -10.95 -8.61 15.59
C ASP A 29 -12.35 -8.08 15.26
N ASP A 30 -13.23 -7.95 16.25
CA ASP A 30 -14.60 -7.49 16.02
C ASP A 30 -14.66 -6.03 15.56
N LYS A 31 -13.84 -5.14 16.17
CA LYS A 31 -13.75 -3.74 15.74
C LYS A 31 -13.19 -3.62 14.32
N LEU A 32 -12.24 -4.48 13.96
CA LEU A 32 -11.68 -4.52 12.61
C LEU A 32 -12.76 -4.93 11.60
N VAL A 33 -13.53 -5.97 11.89
CA VAL A 33 -14.64 -6.43 11.04
C VAL A 33 -15.73 -5.38 10.94
N ASP A 34 -16.13 -4.73 12.04
CA ASP A 34 -17.15 -3.66 12.03
C ASP A 34 -16.74 -2.50 11.12
N ARG A 35 -15.48 -2.07 11.22
CA ARG A 35 -14.93 -1.02 10.34
C ARG A 35 -14.91 -1.47 8.87
N ALA A 36 -14.62 -2.74 8.62
CA ALA A 36 -14.63 -3.28 7.26
C ALA A 36 -16.03 -3.32 6.66
N VAL A 37 -17.03 -3.80 7.41
CA VAL A 37 -18.43 -3.80 6.98
C VAL A 37 -18.89 -2.37 6.71
N SER A 38 -18.68 -1.46 7.65
CA SER A 38 -19.05 -0.04 7.51
C SER A 38 -18.44 0.61 6.27
N TYR A 39 -17.14 0.41 6.03
CA TYR A 39 -16.49 0.93 4.82
C TYR A 39 -17.07 0.31 3.54
N MET A 40 -17.30 -1.01 3.53
CA MET A 40 -17.84 -1.68 2.34
C MET A 40 -19.28 -1.24 2.06
N THR A 41 -20.09 -0.99 3.09
CA THR A 41 -21.45 -0.43 2.94
C THR A 41 -21.38 0.95 2.30
N PHE A 42 -20.52 1.83 2.82
CA PHE A 42 -20.25 3.15 2.24
C PHE A 42 -19.78 3.06 0.78
N LEU A 43 -18.85 2.15 0.49
CA LEU A 43 -18.33 1.98 -0.88
C LEU A 43 -19.44 1.49 -1.82
N GLN A 44 -20.26 0.52 -1.40
CA GLN A 44 -21.37 0.02 -2.22
C GLN A 44 -22.48 1.04 -2.43
N SER A 45 -22.77 1.91 -1.46
CA SER A 45 -23.75 2.99 -1.62
C SER A 45 -23.25 4.09 -2.58
N ALA A 46 -21.94 4.37 -2.58
CA ALA A 46 -21.33 5.33 -3.49
C ALA A 46 -21.16 4.79 -4.93
N LYS A 47 -20.87 3.49 -5.07
CA LYS A 47 -20.50 2.82 -6.34
C LYS A 47 -21.46 3.11 -7.52
N PRO A 48 -22.80 3.15 -7.37
CA PRO A 48 -23.71 3.45 -8.48
C PRO A 48 -23.51 4.83 -9.12
N THR A 49 -22.92 5.78 -8.38
CA THR A 49 -22.63 7.15 -8.86
C THR A 49 -21.17 7.34 -9.28
N MET A 50 -20.34 6.30 -9.15
CA MET A 50 -18.93 6.34 -9.52
C MET A 50 -18.72 6.01 -11.00
N ASP A 51 -17.96 6.84 -11.70
CA ASP A 51 -17.33 6.44 -12.95
C ASP A 51 -16.03 5.67 -12.66
N LEU A 52 -15.98 4.39 -13.02
CA LEU A 52 -14.83 3.53 -12.74
C LEU A 52 -13.54 3.97 -13.46
N HIS A 53 -13.64 4.66 -14.59
CA HIS A 53 -12.48 5.25 -15.23
C HIS A 53 -11.96 6.43 -14.42
N ARG A 54 -12.83 7.23 -13.78
CA ARG A 54 -12.49 8.41 -12.97
C ARG A 54 -12.33 8.17 -11.47
N THR A 55 -12.57 6.94 -11.00
CA THR A 55 -12.23 6.52 -9.64
C THR A 55 -10.79 6.04 -9.60
N ILE A 56 -9.92 6.74 -8.87
CA ILE A 56 -8.50 6.39 -8.72
C ILE A 56 -8.29 5.74 -7.36
N LEU A 57 -7.70 4.55 -7.34
CA LEU A 57 -7.16 3.91 -6.15
C LEU A 57 -5.67 4.24 -6.10
N MET A 58 -5.25 4.98 -5.06
CA MET A 58 -3.86 5.39 -4.86
C MET A 58 -3.41 4.99 -3.48
N ASP A 59 -2.17 4.52 -3.41
CA ASP A 59 -1.50 4.26 -2.14
C ASP A 59 0.03 4.26 -2.33
N GLU A 60 0.76 4.30 -1.22
CA GLU A 60 2.21 4.30 -1.19
C GLU A 60 2.81 3.00 -0.69
N THR A 61 3.95 2.65 -1.28
CA THR A 61 4.69 1.47 -0.85
C THR A 61 6.18 1.76 -0.75
N ALA A 62 6.77 1.36 0.38
CA ALA A 62 8.21 1.37 0.55
C ALA A 62 8.82 0.16 -0.18
N VAL A 63 9.83 0.43 -0.99
CA VAL A 63 10.66 -0.59 -1.63
C VAL A 63 12.04 -0.53 -1.00
N TYR A 64 12.40 -1.62 -0.33
CA TYR A 64 13.71 -1.79 0.28
C TYR A 64 14.65 -2.45 -0.71
N PHE A 65 15.86 -1.93 -0.81
CA PHE A 65 16.87 -2.51 -1.69
C PHE A 65 17.39 -3.82 -1.13
N GLU A 66 17.37 -4.00 0.19
CA GLU A 66 17.65 -5.27 0.85
C GLU A 66 16.46 -5.61 1.74
N ASP A 67 15.84 -6.76 1.48
CA ASP A 67 14.93 -7.36 2.45
C ASP A 67 15.78 -7.85 3.61
N ALA A 68 15.83 -7.03 4.68
CA ALA A 68 16.33 -7.48 5.96
C ALA A 68 15.33 -8.53 6.47
N ARG A 69 15.46 -9.78 5.99
CA ARG A 69 14.57 -10.86 6.37
C ARG A 69 14.56 -10.94 7.90
N ASN A 70 13.40 -10.68 8.48
CA ASN A 70 13.16 -10.81 9.92
C ASN A 70 12.99 -12.29 10.35
N GLN A 71 13.28 -13.22 9.43
CA GLN A 71 13.23 -14.65 9.66
C GLN A 71 14.66 -15.20 9.62
N THR A 72 15.12 -15.64 10.77
CA THR A 72 16.40 -16.31 10.96
C THR A 72 16.16 -17.67 11.57
N VAL A 73 16.83 -18.69 11.05
CA VAL A 73 16.89 -20.00 11.71
C VAL A 73 18.11 -19.98 12.62
N ASP A 74 17.89 -20.03 13.94
CA ASP A 74 18.96 -20.05 14.94
C ASP A 74 18.61 -21.03 16.09
N ILE A 75 19.59 -21.36 16.91
CA ILE A 75 19.47 -22.29 18.05
C ILE A 75 18.54 -21.70 19.12
N ILE A 76 17.65 -22.56 19.65
CA ILE A 76 16.72 -22.22 20.74
C ILE A 76 17.52 -21.65 21.93
N GLY A 77 17.17 -20.43 22.35
CA GLY A 77 17.80 -19.75 23.50
C GLY A 77 18.94 -18.77 23.15
N SER A 78 19.27 -18.59 21.86
CA SER A 78 20.20 -17.55 21.42
C SER A 78 19.66 -16.15 21.79
N ARG A 79 20.43 -15.39 22.57
CA ARG A 79 20.08 -14.02 22.99
C ARG A 79 20.29 -12.99 21.88
N HIS A 80 21.13 -13.30 20.89
CA HIS A 80 21.47 -12.38 19.80
C HIS A 80 21.59 -13.17 18.49
N VAL A 81 20.67 -12.92 17.56
CA VAL A 81 20.77 -13.42 16.19
C VAL A 81 21.37 -12.31 15.31
N VAL A 82 22.61 -12.51 14.85
CA VAL A 82 23.30 -11.52 14.01
C VAL A 82 22.98 -11.80 12.54
N VAL A 83 22.07 -11.00 11.97
CA VAL A 83 21.88 -10.93 10.51
C VAL A 83 22.95 -10.01 9.94
N ARG A 84 23.87 -10.56 9.15
CA ARG A 84 24.86 -9.75 8.41
C ARG A 84 24.15 -9.04 7.26
N SER A 85 23.91 -7.74 7.39
CA SER A 85 23.44 -6.89 6.28
C SER A 85 24.56 -6.68 5.27
N THR A 86 24.24 -6.68 3.98
CA THR A 86 25.19 -6.39 2.90
C THR A 86 25.43 -4.87 2.70
N GLY A 87 25.01 -4.04 3.65
CA GLY A 87 25.17 -2.58 3.62
C GLY A 87 24.05 -1.83 2.86
N PHE A 88 23.09 -2.57 2.28
CA PHE A 88 21.97 -2.00 1.52
C PHE A 88 20.68 -1.84 2.35
N SER A 89 20.62 -2.35 3.60
CA SER A 89 19.42 -2.34 4.45
C SER A 89 18.83 -0.96 4.74
N SER A 90 19.66 0.09 4.66
CA SER A 90 19.22 1.48 4.84
C SER A 90 18.67 2.12 3.57
N MET A 91 18.88 1.49 2.40
CA MET A 91 18.42 2.01 1.13
C MET A 91 16.96 1.62 0.88
N ARG A 92 16.13 2.65 0.76
CA ARG A 92 14.73 2.50 0.36
C ARG A 92 14.30 3.65 -0.53
N ILE A 93 13.31 3.38 -1.36
CA ILE A 93 12.53 4.38 -2.09
C ILE A 93 11.07 4.24 -1.68
N THR A 94 10.33 5.34 -1.69
CA THR A 94 8.87 5.30 -1.58
C THR A 94 8.29 5.51 -2.96
N ALA A 95 7.46 4.57 -3.40
CA ALA A 95 6.73 4.65 -4.65
C ALA A 95 5.24 4.88 -4.35
N VAL A 96 4.68 5.93 -4.95
CA VAL A 96 3.25 6.20 -5.01
C VAL A 96 2.76 5.58 -6.31
N LEU A 97 1.85 4.61 -6.20
CA LEU A 97 1.27 3.90 -7.33
C LEU A 97 -0.23 4.14 -7.34
N ALA A 98 -0.80 4.24 -8.54
CA ALA A 98 -2.23 4.46 -8.68
C ALA A 98 -2.79 3.73 -9.90
N VAL A 99 -4.02 3.23 -9.74
CA VAL A 99 -4.81 2.58 -10.79
C VAL A 99 -6.21 3.14 -10.77
N THR A 100 -6.87 3.23 -11.92
CA THR A 100 -8.30 3.51 -11.93
C THR A 100 -9.08 2.25 -11.52
N ALA A 101 -10.32 2.39 -11.07
CA ALA A 101 -11.20 1.25 -10.80
C ALA A 101 -11.50 0.43 -12.07
N ALA A 102 -11.38 1.04 -13.25
CA ALA A 102 -11.39 0.36 -14.55
C ALA A 102 -10.07 -0.36 -14.91
N GLY A 103 -9.06 -0.36 -14.02
CA GLY A 103 -7.79 -1.07 -14.19
C GLY A 103 -6.69 -0.33 -14.97
N LYS A 104 -6.88 0.96 -15.30
CA LYS A 104 -5.84 1.76 -15.98
C LYS A 104 -4.75 2.17 -14.99
N LYS A 105 -3.51 1.76 -15.25
CA LYS A 105 -2.33 2.19 -14.48
C LYS A 105 -1.95 3.65 -14.76
N LEU A 106 -1.74 4.44 -13.70
CA LEU A 106 -1.20 5.80 -13.81
C LEU A 106 0.34 5.77 -13.77
N PRO A 107 1.03 6.81 -14.30
CA PRO A 107 2.46 6.94 -14.14
C PRO A 107 2.87 7.00 -12.66
N PRO A 108 3.91 6.24 -12.25
CA PRO A 108 4.32 6.18 -10.85
C PRO A 108 4.98 7.48 -10.41
N LEU A 109 4.91 7.78 -9.12
CA LEU A 109 5.64 8.87 -8.47
C LEU A 109 6.63 8.29 -7.45
N LEU A 110 7.90 8.67 -7.57
CA LEU A 110 8.94 8.31 -6.61
C LEU A 110 9.25 9.47 -5.68
N ILE A 111 9.32 9.18 -4.39
CA ILE A 111 9.74 10.14 -3.37
C ILE A 111 11.18 9.85 -2.99
N TRP A 112 12.05 10.81 -3.28
CA TRP A 112 13.49 10.70 -3.09
C TRP A 112 13.95 11.59 -1.94
N LYS A 113 14.67 11.01 -0.98
CA LYS A 113 15.26 11.76 0.13
C LYS A 113 16.51 12.50 -0.33
N GLY A 114 16.70 13.74 0.12
CA GLY A 114 18.05 14.30 0.24
C GLY A 114 18.38 15.54 -0.58
N LYS A 115 17.40 16.28 -1.08
CA LYS A 115 17.64 17.67 -1.54
C LYS A 115 17.14 18.67 -0.50
N ALA A 116 17.92 19.72 -0.27
CA ALA A 116 17.53 20.85 0.58
C ALA A 116 16.32 21.60 0.00
N LEU A 117 16.23 21.67 -1.33
CA LEU A 117 15.11 22.28 -2.03
C LEU A 117 14.20 21.20 -2.63
N PRO A 118 12.90 21.19 -2.29
CA PRO A 118 11.93 20.32 -2.92
C PRO A 118 11.86 20.54 -4.44
N SER A 119 11.79 19.45 -5.20
CA SER A 119 11.60 19.48 -6.65
C SER A 119 10.61 18.40 -7.08
N PHE A 120 10.00 18.58 -8.24
CA PHE A 120 9.04 17.64 -8.80
C PHE A 120 9.22 17.61 -10.31
N ASP A 121 9.84 16.54 -10.78
CA ASP A 121 10.31 16.38 -12.15
C ASP A 121 9.69 15.14 -12.79
N LYS A 122 9.73 15.04 -14.12
CA LYS A 122 9.36 13.82 -14.85
C LYS A 122 10.59 13.24 -15.54
N ILE A 123 11.00 12.05 -15.13
CA ILE A 123 12.20 11.36 -15.63
C ILE A 123 11.76 10.05 -16.28
N GLY A 124 11.94 9.95 -17.59
CA GLY A 124 11.66 8.71 -18.33
C GLY A 124 10.19 8.24 -18.29
N GLY A 125 9.24 9.09 -17.88
CA GLY A 125 7.83 8.71 -17.68
C GLY A 125 7.44 8.42 -16.23
N VAL A 126 8.36 8.57 -15.28
CA VAL A 126 8.13 8.49 -13.83
C VAL A 126 8.21 9.89 -13.25
N TYR A 127 7.27 10.26 -12.36
CA TYR A 127 7.38 11.51 -11.61
C TYR A 127 8.32 11.31 -10.43
N VAL A 128 9.13 12.32 -10.10
CA VAL A 128 10.07 12.25 -8.99
C VAL A 128 9.94 13.50 -8.14
N ALA A 129 9.55 13.31 -6.88
CA ALA A 129 9.56 14.35 -5.87
C ALA A 129 10.82 14.20 -5.01
N HIS A 130 11.70 15.19 -5.02
CA HIS A 130 12.76 15.25 -4.02
C HIS A 130 12.24 16.00 -2.82
N LEU A 131 12.35 15.41 -1.64
CA LEU A 131 11.93 16.02 -0.38
C LEU A 131 13.07 15.98 0.65
N PRO A 132 13.14 16.98 1.57
CA PRO A 132 14.08 16.96 2.69
C PRO A 132 13.87 15.74 3.60
N ARG A 133 12.61 15.35 3.78
CA ARG A 133 12.17 14.14 4.48
C ARG A 133 11.49 13.23 3.46
N ALA A 134 11.78 11.94 3.47
CA ALA A 134 11.28 10.97 2.48
C ALA A 134 9.79 10.60 2.66
N TRP A 135 8.98 11.51 3.21
CA TRP A 135 7.62 11.25 3.64
C TRP A 135 6.68 12.10 2.78
N VAL A 136 5.50 11.57 2.52
CA VAL A 136 4.44 12.27 1.80
C VAL A 136 3.92 13.42 2.67
N ASP A 137 3.77 14.62 2.10
CA ASP A 137 3.15 15.77 2.75
C ASP A 137 1.95 16.29 1.94
N SER A 138 1.12 17.12 2.58
CA SER A 138 -0.08 17.69 1.95
C SER A 138 0.25 18.48 0.67
N LYS A 139 1.44 19.11 0.60
CA LYS A 139 1.85 19.89 -0.58
C LYS A 139 2.13 18.99 -1.78
N LEU A 140 2.82 17.88 -1.57
CA LEU A 140 3.06 16.86 -2.59
C LEU A 140 1.75 16.24 -3.06
N LEU A 141 0.87 15.86 -2.13
CA LEU A 141 -0.43 15.26 -2.45
C LEU A 141 -1.32 16.21 -3.26
N LYS A 142 -1.41 17.49 -2.90
CA LYS A 142 -2.17 18.50 -3.65
C LYS A 142 -1.67 18.62 -5.09
N ARG A 143 -0.35 18.58 -5.29
CA ARG A 143 0.27 18.59 -6.61
C ARG A 143 0.01 17.30 -7.38
N TRP A 144 0.04 16.16 -6.70
CA TRP A 144 -0.28 14.87 -7.31
C TRP A 144 -1.75 14.80 -7.75
N ILE A 145 -2.70 15.29 -6.93
CA ILE A 145 -4.13 15.38 -7.29
C ILE A 145 -4.32 16.23 -8.56
N ASP A 146 -3.66 17.39 -8.63
CA ASP A 146 -3.70 18.26 -9.82
C ASP A 146 -3.16 17.60 -11.08
N LEU A 147 -2.31 16.59 -10.93
CA LEU A 147 -1.66 15.86 -12.01
C LEU A 147 -2.42 14.59 -12.39
N ALA A 148 -2.94 13.85 -11.42
CA ALA A 148 -3.44 12.49 -11.60
C ALA A 148 -4.72 12.44 -12.42
N PHE A 149 -5.71 13.27 -12.08
CA PHE A 149 -7.01 13.27 -12.74
C PHE A 149 -6.92 13.66 -14.23
N PRO A 150 -6.20 14.72 -14.63
CA PRO A 150 -6.03 15.04 -16.06
C PRO A 150 -5.36 13.94 -16.91
N LEU A 151 -4.63 12.99 -16.30
CA LEU A 151 -4.05 11.84 -17.02
C LEU A 151 -5.09 10.72 -17.30
N VAL A 152 -6.23 10.81 -16.63
CA VAL A 152 -7.33 9.87 -16.70
C VAL A 152 -8.44 10.47 -17.57
N ASP A 153 -9.05 11.55 -17.09
CA ASP A 153 -10.16 12.28 -17.70
C ASP A 153 -10.28 13.67 -17.03
N THR A 154 -10.74 14.67 -17.76
CA THR A 154 -10.99 16.03 -17.26
C THR A 154 -12.43 16.27 -16.82
N SER A 155 -13.33 15.31 -17.08
CA SER A 155 -14.75 15.37 -16.73
C SER A 155 -14.99 15.38 -15.22
N GLU A 156 -16.21 15.77 -14.82
CA GLU A 156 -16.65 15.76 -13.42
C GLU A 156 -16.84 14.33 -12.87
N GLU A 157 -17.27 14.15 -11.61
CA GLU A 157 -17.46 12.84 -10.97
C GLU A 157 -16.13 12.07 -10.74
N LYS A 158 -15.24 12.69 -9.97
CA LYS A 158 -13.93 12.11 -9.63
C LYS A 158 -14.00 11.49 -8.24
N HIS A 159 -13.45 10.29 -8.09
CA HIS A 159 -13.31 9.65 -6.80
C HIS A 159 -11.86 9.27 -6.53
N LEU A 160 -11.45 9.36 -5.26
CA LEU A 160 -10.13 8.97 -4.81
C LEU A 160 -10.26 8.00 -3.63
N VAL A 161 -9.75 6.78 -3.81
CA VAL A 161 -9.69 5.74 -2.79
C VAL A 161 -8.26 5.65 -2.27
N TRP A 162 -8.09 5.77 -0.96
CA TRP A 162 -6.80 5.71 -0.27
C TRP A 162 -6.99 5.40 1.22
N ASP A 163 -5.90 5.15 1.93
CA ASP A 163 -5.95 4.88 3.36
C ASP A 163 -6.13 6.15 4.21
N SER A 164 -6.38 5.94 5.51
CA SER A 164 -6.51 7.02 6.49
C SER A 164 -5.16 7.57 6.97
N MET A 165 -4.08 7.53 6.16
CA MET A 165 -2.82 8.16 6.53
C MET A 165 -3.05 9.65 6.81
N ARG A 166 -2.46 10.17 7.90
CA ARG A 166 -2.65 11.57 8.34
C ARG A 166 -2.47 12.62 7.25
N ALA A 167 -1.56 12.39 6.30
CA ALA A 167 -1.35 13.30 5.17
C ALA A 167 -2.57 13.32 4.21
N HIS A 168 -3.13 12.13 3.90
CA HIS A 168 -4.31 11.95 3.04
C HIS A 168 -5.55 12.63 3.59
N ILE A 169 -5.76 12.54 4.90
CA ILE A 169 -6.96 13.08 5.56
C ILE A 169 -6.77 14.49 6.13
N SER A 170 -5.63 15.14 5.85
CA SER A 170 -5.38 16.51 6.33
C SER A 170 -6.41 17.50 5.79
N ASN A 171 -6.75 18.53 6.58
CA ASN A 171 -7.71 19.57 6.18
C ASN A 171 -7.34 20.23 4.84
N GLU A 172 -6.05 20.43 4.58
CA GLU A 172 -5.59 21.00 3.31
C GLU A 172 -5.85 20.09 2.10
N VAL A 173 -5.76 18.77 2.29
CA VAL A 173 -5.99 17.79 1.23
C VAL A 173 -7.48 17.61 1.02
N LYS A 174 -8.28 17.52 2.09
CA LYS A 174 -9.75 17.53 2.03
C LYS A 174 -10.27 18.76 1.27
N ALA A 175 -9.78 19.95 1.63
CA ALA A 175 -10.14 21.20 0.94
C ALA A 175 -9.73 21.19 -0.54
N LYS A 176 -8.59 20.58 -0.87
CA LYS A 176 -8.14 20.43 -2.27
C LYS A 176 -9.06 19.51 -3.07
N CYS A 177 -9.43 18.37 -2.51
CA CYS A 177 -10.35 17.42 -3.13
C CYS A 177 -11.71 18.08 -3.38
N ALA A 178 -12.27 18.75 -2.36
CA ALA A 178 -13.52 19.51 -2.51
C ALA A 178 -13.43 20.57 -3.62
N ALA A 179 -12.37 21.39 -3.65
CA ALA A 179 -12.16 22.40 -4.68
C ALA A 179 -11.97 21.82 -6.10
N ARG A 180 -11.66 20.52 -6.22
CA ARG A 180 -11.50 19.81 -7.50
C ARG A 180 -12.68 18.89 -7.82
N ASN A 181 -13.74 18.93 -7.01
CA ASN A 181 -14.88 18.03 -7.09
C ASN A 181 -14.45 16.55 -7.10
N VAL A 182 -13.56 16.20 -6.17
CA VAL A 182 -13.07 14.84 -5.94
C VAL A 182 -13.67 14.32 -4.63
N SER A 183 -14.54 13.33 -4.74
CA SER A 183 -15.07 12.58 -3.59
C SER A 183 -14.01 11.63 -3.04
N MET A 184 -13.87 11.56 -1.72
CA MET A 184 -12.86 10.74 -1.06
C MET A 184 -13.48 9.47 -0.46
N CYS A 185 -12.88 8.32 -0.72
CA CYS A 185 -13.22 7.04 -0.10
C CYS A 185 -12.04 6.59 0.77
N VAL A 186 -12.14 6.87 2.07
CA VAL A 186 -11.02 6.67 3.02
C VAL A 186 -11.13 5.29 3.66
N ILE A 187 -10.15 4.42 3.40
CA ILE A 187 -10.04 3.11 4.03
C ILE A 187 -9.65 3.31 5.51
N PRO A 188 -10.41 2.74 6.47
CA PRO A 188 -10.09 2.90 7.89
C PRO A 188 -8.74 2.30 8.27
N GLY A 189 -8.11 2.90 9.28
CA GLY A 189 -6.83 2.44 9.81
C GLY A 189 -6.85 0.95 10.21
N GLY A 190 -5.82 0.22 9.78
CA GLY A 190 -5.69 -1.22 10.01
C GLY A 190 -6.33 -2.12 8.95
N LEU A 191 -7.03 -1.53 7.96
CA LEU A 191 -7.73 -2.31 6.91
C LEU A 191 -7.06 -2.28 5.54
N THR A 192 -5.98 -1.52 5.35
CA THR A 192 -5.25 -1.45 4.08
C THR A 192 -4.93 -2.84 3.50
N PRO A 193 -4.43 -3.83 4.27
CA PRO A 193 -4.15 -5.17 3.75
C PRO A 193 -5.37 -5.92 3.20
N TYR A 194 -6.58 -5.51 3.57
CA TYR A 194 -7.82 -6.22 3.24
C TYR A 194 -8.70 -5.48 2.23
N LEU A 195 -8.54 -4.15 2.13
CA LEU A 195 -9.42 -3.27 1.36
C LEU A 195 -8.69 -2.42 0.32
N GLN A 196 -7.37 -2.32 0.37
CA GLN A 196 -6.59 -1.54 -0.60
C GLN A 196 -6.08 -2.44 -1.73
N ALA A 197 -6.44 -2.14 -2.98
CA ALA A 197 -6.01 -2.93 -4.14
C ALA A 197 -4.48 -3.04 -4.26
N GLY A 198 -3.77 -1.98 -3.84
CA GLY A 198 -2.31 -1.97 -3.71
C GLY A 198 -1.78 -3.15 -2.91
N ASP A 199 -2.21 -3.27 -1.64
CA ASP A 199 -1.75 -4.32 -0.73
C ASP A 199 -2.33 -5.70 -1.02
N ILE A 200 -3.55 -5.80 -1.54
CA ILE A 200 -4.22 -7.07 -1.83
C ILE A 200 -3.43 -7.92 -2.84
N GLY A 201 -2.85 -7.31 -3.87
CA GLY A 201 -2.13 -8.06 -4.91
C GLY A 201 -1.10 -7.27 -5.70
N ILE A 202 -1.37 -6.01 -6.01
CA ILE A 202 -0.55 -5.21 -6.93
C ILE A 202 0.90 -5.07 -6.43
N TYR A 203 1.09 -4.71 -5.16
CA TYR A 203 2.41 -4.45 -4.61
C TYR A 203 3.28 -5.68 -4.55
N LYS A 204 2.70 -6.86 -4.31
CA LYS A 204 3.48 -8.08 -4.32
C LYS A 204 4.13 -8.29 -5.68
N THR A 205 3.32 -8.31 -6.74
CA THR A 205 3.81 -8.51 -8.12
C THR A 205 4.79 -7.41 -8.53
N PHE A 206 4.47 -6.15 -8.25
CA PHE A 206 5.34 -5.02 -8.53
C PHE A 206 6.70 -5.12 -7.82
N LYS A 207 6.70 -5.44 -6.52
CA LYS A 207 7.93 -5.57 -5.72
C LYS A 207 8.76 -6.77 -6.14
N ASP A 208 8.13 -7.89 -6.50
CA ASP A 208 8.84 -9.07 -6.99
C ASP A 208 9.59 -8.74 -8.30
N LEU A 209 8.93 -8.07 -9.25
CA LEU A 209 9.55 -7.60 -10.50
C LEU A 209 10.66 -6.57 -10.26
N LEU A 210 10.43 -5.59 -9.39
CA LEU A 210 11.43 -4.57 -9.08
C LEU A 210 12.64 -5.15 -8.34
N SER A 211 12.42 -6.17 -7.50
CA SER A 211 13.49 -6.88 -6.80
C SER A 211 14.43 -7.59 -7.77
N MET A 212 13.93 -8.10 -8.90
CA MET A 212 14.78 -8.69 -9.93
C MET A 212 15.77 -7.66 -10.51
N GLU A 213 15.30 -6.44 -10.80
CA GLU A 213 16.16 -5.36 -11.30
C GLU A 213 17.18 -4.91 -10.25
N ILE A 214 16.75 -4.78 -8.99
CA ILE A 214 17.63 -4.40 -7.88
C ILE A 214 18.72 -5.47 -7.67
N ASN A 215 18.36 -6.76 -7.68
CA ASN A 215 19.32 -7.84 -7.49
C ASN A 215 20.30 -7.95 -8.66
N ALA A 216 19.82 -7.81 -9.90
CA ALA A 216 20.69 -7.77 -11.08
C ALA A 216 21.70 -6.62 -11.02
N TRP A 217 21.30 -5.46 -10.49
CA TRP A 217 22.24 -4.35 -10.25
C TRP A 217 23.25 -4.67 -9.15
N LYS A 218 22.82 -5.23 -8.02
CA LYS A 218 23.72 -5.62 -6.92
C LYS A 218 24.77 -6.64 -7.34
N GLU A 219 24.43 -7.54 -8.24
CA GLU A 219 25.32 -8.58 -8.78
C GLU A 219 26.20 -8.08 -9.93
N SER A 220 26.00 -6.82 -10.37
CA SER A 220 26.76 -6.21 -11.46
C SER A 220 27.99 -5.43 -10.98
N ASP A 221 28.85 -5.06 -11.92
CA ASP A 221 29.98 -4.14 -11.72
C ASP A 221 29.57 -2.66 -11.60
N LYS A 222 28.26 -2.35 -11.64
CA LYS A 222 27.70 -0.99 -11.61
C LYS A 222 27.40 -0.50 -10.20
N VAL A 223 27.71 -1.28 -9.16
CA VAL A 223 27.54 -0.83 -7.77
C VAL A 223 28.69 0.10 -7.42
N GLU A 224 28.35 1.36 -7.13
CA GLU A 224 29.32 2.30 -6.60
C GLU A 224 29.39 2.22 -5.08
N TYR A 225 30.56 2.50 -4.52
CA TYR A 225 30.79 2.49 -3.08
C TYR A 225 31.27 3.85 -2.57
N THR A 226 30.97 4.13 -1.31
CA THR A 226 31.53 5.26 -0.57
C THR A 226 32.98 4.97 -0.17
N ARG A 227 33.69 5.98 0.33
CA ARG A 227 35.06 5.81 0.86
C ARG A 227 35.14 4.77 1.99
N PHE A 228 34.04 4.53 2.70
CA PHE A 228 33.93 3.56 3.79
C PHE A 228 33.37 2.21 3.32
N SER A 229 33.42 1.90 2.02
CA SER A 229 32.92 0.66 1.42
C SER A 229 31.42 0.38 1.61
N ASN A 230 30.63 1.38 2.00
CA ASN A 230 29.17 1.27 1.95
C ASN A 230 28.67 1.48 0.52
N PRO A 231 27.71 0.69 0.03
CA PRO A 231 27.15 0.89 -1.30
C PRO A 231 26.49 2.27 -1.42
N ARG A 232 26.50 2.84 -2.62
CA ARG A 232 25.78 4.07 -2.97
C ARG A 232 24.47 3.71 -3.66
N MET A 233 23.44 4.52 -3.42
CA MET A 233 22.17 4.39 -4.10
C MET A 233 22.38 4.64 -5.61
N PRO A 234 21.75 3.84 -6.50
CA PRO A 234 21.81 4.12 -7.93
C PRO A 234 21.25 5.50 -8.23
N SER A 235 21.61 6.05 -9.39
CA SER A 235 21.05 7.32 -9.82
C SER A 235 19.52 7.25 -9.95
N VAL A 236 18.85 8.38 -9.73
CA VAL A 236 17.39 8.51 -9.85
C VAL A 236 16.89 7.98 -11.20
N GLY A 237 17.62 8.27 -12.29
CA GLY A 237 17.27 7.82 -13.63
C GLY A 237 17.28 6.30 -13.80
N VAL A 238 18.25 5.61 -13.18
CA VAL A 238 18.33 4.15 -13.16
C VAL A 238 17.13 3.56 -12.44
N VAL A 239 16.82 4.06 -11.24
CA VAL A 239 15.67 3.59 -10.45
C VAL A 239 14.35 3.89 -11.14
N CYS A 240 14.20 5.06 -11.78
CA CYS A 240 13.02 5.37 -12.61
C CYS A 240 12.85 4.36 -13.74
N GLY A 241 13.95 3.93 -14.38
CA GLY A 241 13.95 2.88 -15.39
C GLY A 241 13.39 1.56 -14.86
N TRP A 242 13.88 1.10 -13.72
CA TRP A 242 13.41 -0.14 -13.08
C TRP A 242 11.96 -0.06 -12.65
N VAL A 243 11.56 1.03 -11.98
CA VAL A 243 10.19 1.22 -11.52
C VAL A 243 9.22 1.28 -12.69
N LYS A 244 9.56 2.01 -13.76
CA LYS A 244 8.74 2.04 -14.97
C LYS A 244 8.58 0.65 -15.58
N LYS A 245 9.67 -0.11 -15.67
CA LYS A 245 9.67 -1.47 -16.20
C LYS A 245 8.79 -2.39 -15.35
N ALA A 246 9.06 -2.46 -14.05
CA ALA A 246 8.30 -3.28 -13.10
C ALA A 246 6.81 -2.90 -13.09
N TRP A 247 6.49 -1.61 -13.14
CA TRP A 247 5.10 -1.13 -13.18
C TRP A 247 4.39 -1.46 -14.49
N ARG A 248 5.09 -1.35 -15.62
CA ARG A 248 4.58 -1.79 -16.92
C ARG A 248 4.31 -3.30 -16.92
N ASP A 249 5.25 -4.07 -16.37
CA ASP A 249 5.26 -5.54 -16.41
C ASP A 249 4.37 -6.17 -15.34
N THR A 250 3.91 -5.41 -14.34
CA THR A 250 2.80 -5.81 -13.45
C THR A 250 1.56 -5.98 -14.32
N ASP A 251 1.10 -7.21 -14.48
CA ASP A 251 0.09 -7.56 -15.47
C ASP A 251 -1.28 -6.94 -15.15
N CYS A 252 -2.05 -6.65 -16.21
CA CYS A 252 -3.34 -5.99 -16.08
C CYS A 252 -4.38 -6.88 -15.38
N GLU A 253 -4.23 -8.20 -15.43
CA GLU A 253 -5.12 -9.15 -14.77
C GLU A 253 -4.95 -9.09 -13.24
N THR A 254 -3.72 -9.06 -12.74
CA THR A 254 -3.40 -8.81 -11.32
C THR A 254 -4.01 -7.49 -10.85
N VAL A 255 -3.89 -6.42 -11.66
CA VAL A 255 -4.49 -5.12 -11.33
C VAL A 255 -6.02 -5.22 -11.27
N ALA A 256 -6.66 -5.77 -12.30
CA ALA A 256 -8.10 -5.90 -12.37
C ALA A 256 -8.65 -6.77 -11.22
N ASN A 257 -8.02 -7.91 -10.95
CA ASN A 257 -8.40 -8.80 -9.84
C ASN A 257 -8.21 -8.12 -8.48
N SER A 258 -7.13 -7.37 -8.29
CA SER A 258 -6.91 -6.65 -7.02
C SER A 258 -7.94 -5.55 -6.81
N VAL A 259 -8.30 -4.81 -7.86
CA VAL A 259 -9.36 -3.79 -7.81
C VAL A 259 -10.72 -4.43 -7.55
N ALA A 260 -11.06 -5.49 -8.29
CA ALA A 260 -12.32 -6.21 -8.13
C ALA A 260 -12.49 -6.71 -6.69
N THR A 261 -11.47 -7.39 -6.15
CA THR A 261 -11.47 -7.94 -4.79
C THR A 261 -11.35 -6.88 -3.68
N ALA A 262 -10.98 -5.63 -4.01
CA ALA A 262 -11.03 -4.48 -3.11
C ALA A 262 -12.43 -3.87 -2.94
N GLY A 263 -13.47 -4.48 -3.52
CA GLY A 263 -14.86 -4.03 -3.37
C GLY A 263 -15.51 -3.51 -4.65
N PHE A 264 -14.80 -3.56 -5.79
CA PHE A 264 -15.33 -3.09 -7.08
C PHE A 264 -16.02 -4.18 -7.91
N THR A 265 -15.97 -5.45 -7.50
CA THR A 265 -16.86 -6.51 -8.02
C THR A 265 -18.22 -6.47 -7.33
N ASP A 266 -19.27 -6.91 -8.04
CA ASP A 266 -20.64 -6.96 -7.51
C ASP A 266 -20.88 -8.14 -6.57
N HIS A 267 -20.09 -9.20 -6.69
CA HIS A 267 -20.19 -10.38 -5.84
C HIS A 267 -19.41 -10.18 -4.53
N CYS A 268 -20.11 -9.87 -3.44
CA CYS A 268 -19.48 -9.60 -2.14
C CYS A 268 -18.61 -10.74 -1.60
N MET A 269 -18.92 -11.98 -2.00
CA MET A 269 -18.16 -13.19 -1.64
C MET A 269 -16.79 -13.27 -2.30
N ASP A 270 -16.57 -12.50 -3.37
CA ASP A 270 -15.28 -12.42 -4.05
C ASP A 270 -14.35 -11.38 -3.40
N TRP A 271 -14.86 -10.52 -2.50
CA TRP A 271 -14.04 -9.52 -1.83
C TRP A 271 -12.95 -10.16 -0.96
N HIS A 272 -11.78 -9.53 -0.93
CA HIS A 272 -10.61 -10.06 -0.23
C HIS A 272 -10.89 -10.24 1.28
N VAL A 273 -11.53 -9.25 1.91
CA VAL A 273 -11.92 -9.32 3.33
C VAL A 273 -12.91 -10.46 3.60
N ALA A 274 -13.87 -10.72 2.71
CA ALA A 274 -14.84 -11.80 2.85
C ALA A 274 -14.22 -13.19 2.73
N ARG A 275 -13.10 -13.31 2.00
CA ARG A 275 -12.34 -14.55 1.80
C ARG A 275 -11.19 -14.76 2.80
N HIS A 276 -11.00 -13.81 3.72
CA HIS A 276 -9.90 -13.87 4.67
C HIS A 276 -10.11 -15.03 5.67
N ASP A 277 -9.05 -15.77 5.97
CA ASP A 277 -9.10 -16.98 6.82
C ASP A 277 -9.50 -16.70 8.27
N VAL A 278 -9.05 -15.58 8.83
CA VAL A 278 -9.41 -15.15 10.20
C VAL A 278 -10.72 -14.34 10.26
N TYR A 279 -10.88 -13.34 9.38
CA TYR A 279 -11.95 -12.34 9.48
C TYR A 279 -13.16 -12.62 8.58
N GLY A 280 -13.01 -13.47 7.57
CA GLY A 280 -13.99 -13.63 6.50
C GLY A 280 -15.35 -14.12 6.98
N ASP A 281 -15.38 -15.13 7.85
CA ASP A 281 -16.63 -15.69 8.37
C ASP A 281 -17.45 -14.62 9.13
N ARG A 282 -16.81 -13.92 10.06
CA ARG A 282 -17.44 -12.83 10.83
C ARG A 282 -17.85 -11.65 9.94
N PHE A 283 -17.04 -11.33 8.94
CA PHE A 283 -17.38 -10.28 7.98
C PHE A 283 -18.66 -10.64 7.21
N ARG A 284 -18.77 -11.87 6.69
CA ARG A 284 -19.95 -12.31 5.92
C ARG A 284 -21.21 -12.32 6.78
N GLU A 285 -21.13 -12.84 8.01
CA GLU A 285 -22.25 -12.81 8.96
C GLU A 285 -22.75 -11.39 9.24
N LYS A 286 -21.83 -10.45 9.52
CA LYS A 286 -22.19 -9.05 9.77
C LYS A 286 -22.67 -8.33 8.50
N TRP A 287 -22.10 -8.65 7.35
CA TRP A 287 -22.52 -8.10 6.06
C TRP A 287 -23.95 -8.51 5.71
N GLU A 288 -24.28 -9.79 5.86
CA GLU A 288 -25.64 -10.32 5.62
C GLU A 288 -26.65 -9.67 6.57
N ALA A 289 -26.31 -9.58 7.87
CA ALA A 289 -27.16 -8.91 8.85
C ALA A 289 -27.38 -7.41 8.56
N SER A 290 -26.40 -6.73 7.94
CA SER A 290 -26.55 -5.32 7.55
C SER A 290 -27.49 -5.11 6.36
N GLY A 291 -27.57 -6.06 5.43
CA GLY A 291 -28.50 -6.02 4.30
C GLY A 291 -29.96 -6.31 4.68
N GLU A 292 -30.19 -6.99 5.80
CA GLU A 292 -31.53 -7.20 6.36
C GLU A 292 -32.08 -5.97 7.12
N ALA A 293 -31.22 -4.98 7.42
CA ALA A 293 -31.52 -3.85 8.29
C ALA A 293 -31.84 -2.52 7.55
N GLU A 294 -31.98 -2.50 6.22
CA GLU A 294 -32.25 -1.26 5.46
C GLU A 294 -33.67 -0.70 5.70
N GLN A 295 -33.83 0.06 6.79
CA GLN A 295 -34.70 1.24 6.94
C GLN A 295 -34.15 2.12 8.09
N ASP A 296 -32.98 2.72 7.93
CA ASP A 296 -32.69 4.03 8.54
C ASP A 296 -31.50 4.67 7.83
N GLU A 297 -31.74 5.76 7.10
CA GLU A 297 -30.69 6.58 6.50
C GLU A 297 -29.96 7.35 7.60
N GLY A 298 -28.94 6.70 8.18
CA GLY A 298 -27.96 7.36 9.04
C GLY A 298 -26.92 8.09 8.20
N ASP A 299 -26.97 9.42 8.21
CA ASP A 299 -25.98 10.32 7.61
C ASP A 299 -24.56 9.93 8.09
N PHE A 300 -23.71 9.48 7.16
CA PHE A 300 -22.37 8.98 7.47
C PHE A 300 -21.44 10.14 7.82
N ASN A 301 -21.23 10.36 9.11
CA ASN A 301 -20.40 11.45 9.59
C ASN A 301 -18.91 11.08 9.53
N LEU A 302 -18.18 11.72 8.61
CA LEU A 302 -16.72 11.61 8.49
C LEU A 302 -15.99 12.00 9.81
N ASP A 303 -16.64 12.74 10.71
CA ASP A 303 -16.11 13.14 12.01
C ASP A 303 -16.19 12.05 13.08
N GLU A 304 -17.11 11.09 13.01
CA GLU A 304 -17.10 9.93 13.93
C GLU A 304 -15.91 9.00 13.68
N LEU A 305 -15.41 8.97 12.43
CA LEU A 305 -14.17 8.29 12.09
C LEU A 305 -12.93 9.05 12.60
N HIS A 306 -13.00 10.37 12.75
CA HIS A 306 -11.90 11.18 13.33
C HIS A 306 -11.68 10.83 14.80
N ASP A 307 -12.76 10.74 15.59
CA ASP A 307 -12.66 10.42 17.03
C ASP A 307 -12.06 9.02 17.26
N ALA A 308 -12.24 8.10 16.32
CA ALA A 308 -11.68 6.75 16.37
C ALA A 308 -10.20 6.63 15.94
N LEU A 309 -9.59 7.73 15.46
CA LEU A 309 -8.21 7.82 14.99
C LEU A 309 -7.26 8.52 15.99
N ASP A 310 -7.78 9.31 16.94
CA ASP A 310 -6.98 10.01 17.95
C ASP A 310 -6.55 9.11 19.13
N ASP A 311 -7.16 7.94 19.30
CA ASP A 311 -6.85 7.00 20.40
C ASP A 311 -5.59 6.15 20.21
N ILE A 312 -4.84 6.30 19.11
CA ILE A 312 -3.52 5.65 18.95
C ILE A 312 -2.44 6.57 19.53
N ALA A 313 -2.50 6.77 20.85
CA ALA A 313 -1.37 7.27 21.61
C ALA A 313 -0.26 6.21 21.60
N LEU A 314 0.85 6.53 20.95
CA LEU A 314 2.10 5.80 21.11
C LEU A 314 2.55 5.96 22.57
N ILE A 315 2.64 4.84 23.29
CA ILE A 315 3.45 4.77 24.51
C ILE A 315 4.91 4.84 24.03
N ASP A 316 5.55 5.97 24.29
CA ASP A 316 6.99 6.18 24.15
C ASP A 316 7.75 5.22 25.08
N GLU A 317 8.75 4.53 24.54
CA GLU A 317 10.07 4.34 25.17
C GLU A 317 11.17 4.47 24.10
#